data_AF-A0A8C7Z0L3-F1
#
_entry.id   AF-A0A8C7Z0L3-F1
#
_cell.length_a   1.000
_cell.length_b   1.000
_cell.length_c   1.000
_cell.angle_alpha   90.00
_cell.angle_beta   90.00
_cell.angle_gamma   90.00
#
_symmetry.space_group_name_H-M   'P 1'
#
loop_
_entity.id
_entity.type
_entity.pdbx_description
1 polymer ?
#
loop_
_entity_poly.entity_id
_entity_poly.type
_entity_poly.pdbx_seq_one_letter_code
_entity_poly.pdbx_strand_id
1 'polypeptide(L)'
;MDHGKNITLYHEGFFWRCSFRGSVDENHLITKLWFTNQPHLKECQPAYLFPFPVSYQTHNATEYDHAIIYRGFWSIFMLIGVAAVILGGFFIICAAPFASHRLYKAGGGLFLLCVVVMYVLWLQVLDVLDVYISRQRSSLCPGFQLSVSYGLSFMFAPVGIFFCLVAGLLFLLIGRTVRVHHH
;
A
#
# COMPACT_ATOMS: atom_id res chain seq x y z
N MET A 1 29.52 -28.90 10.48
CA MET A 1 28.33 -28.37 11.15
C MET A 1 28.29 -26.88 10.88
N ASP A 2 27.44 -26.46 9.95
CA ASP A 2 27.35 -25.06 9.53
C ASP A 2 26.32 -24.35 10.42
N HIS A 3 26.79 -23.50 11.33
CA HIS A 3 25.93 -22.60 12.10
C HIS A 3 25.53 -21.41 11.21
N GLY A 4 24.74 -21.70 10.17
CA GLY A 4 24.06 -20.66 9.41
C GLY A 4 23.18 -19.85 10.37
N LYS A 5 23.50 -18.56 10.56
CA LYS A 5 22.68 -17.65 11.36
C LYS A 5 21.25 -17.69 10.83
N ASN A 6 20.32 -18.16 11.66
CA ASN A 6 18.89 -18.13 11.34
C ASN A 6 18.41 -16.68 11.43
N ILE A 7 18.05 -16.09 10.29
CA ILE A 7 17.43 -14.77 10.24
C ILE A 7 15.92 -14.92 10.09
N THR A 8 15.16 -14.09 10.80
CA THR A 8 13.71 -13.98 10.61
C THR A 8 13.44 -12.78 9.73
N LEU A 9 12.86 -13.04 8.56
CA LEU A 9 12.48 -12.00 7.61
C LEU A 9 10.99 -11.74 7.74
N TYR A 10 10.61 -10.47 7.61
CA TYR A 10 9.22 -10.05 7.66
C TYR A 10 8.85 -9.39 6.34
N HIS A 11 7.77 -9.85 5.72
CA HIS A 11 7.14 -9.19 4.60
C HIS A 11 5.82 -8.59 5.10
N GLU A 12 5.75 -7.26 5.08
CA GLU A 12 4.58 -6.52 5.53
C GLU A 12 3.83 -5.97 4.31
N GLY A 13 2.63 -6.48 4.11
CA GLY A 13 1.65 -5.91 3.21
C GLY A 13 0.61 -5.11 3.97
N PHE A 14 -0.36 -4.58 3.22
CA PHE A 14 -1.41 -3.74 3.78
C PHE A 14 -2.33 -4.52 4.75
N PHE A 15 -2.77 -5.70 4.33
CA PHE A 15 -3.72 -6.54 5.08
C PHE A 15 -3.04 -7.66 5.85
N TRP A 16 -1.85 -8.08 5.44
CA TRP A 16 -1.17 -9.27 5.98
C TRP A 16 0.30 -8.98 6.26
N ARG A 17 0.78 -9.51 7.38
CA ARG A 17 2.20 -9.60 7.71
C ARG A 17 2.58 -11.06 7.71
N CYS A 18 3.56 -11.43 6.90
CA CYS A 18 4.09 -12.79 6.84
C CYS A 18 5.52 -12.80 7.36
N SER A 19 5.86 -13.80 8.16
CA SER A 19 7.22 -14.06 8.61
C SER A 19 7.72 -15.40 8.09
N PHE A 20 9.02 -15.47 7.82
CA PHE A 20 9.66 -16.69 7.35
C PHE A 20 11.12 -16.73 7.80
N ARG A 21 11.62 -17.94 8.03
CA ARG A 21 13.02 -18.19 8.37
C ARG A 21 13.85 -18.25 7.09
N GLY A 22 14.95 -17.50 7.07
CA GLY A 22 15.94 -17.49 6.00
C GLY A 22 17.33 -17.84 6.50
N SER A 23 18.20 -18.25 5.57
CA SER A 23 19.66 -18.33 5.79
C SER A 23 20.35 -17.10 5.21
N VAL A 24 21.42 -16.67 5.89
CA VAL A 24 22.28 -15.52 5.54
C VAL A 24 23.12 -15.87 4.30
N ASP A 25 22.48 -15.88 3.13
CA ASP A 25 23.17 -15.74 1.85
C ASP A 25 22.83 -14.34 1.34
N GLU A 26 23.57 -13.35 1.87
CA GLU A 26 23.25 -11.91 1.89
C GLU A 26 23.06 -11.30 0.50
N ASN A 27 23.62 -11.89 -0.56
CA ASN A 27 23.63 -11.31 -1.90
C ASN A 27 22.33 -11.48 -2.70
N HIS A 28 21.39 -12.30 -2.23
CA HIS A 28 20.16 -12.59 -2.98
C HIS A 28 18.87 -12.43 -2.17
N LEU A 29 18.89 -11.84 -0.97
CA LEU A 29 17.71 -11.77 -0.10
C LEU A 29 16.53 -10.99 -0.72
N ILE A 30 16.78 -9.82 -1.31
CA ILE A 30 15.72 -9.01 -1.96
C ILE A 30 15.19 -9.71 -3.21
N THR A 31 16.08 -10.23 -4.05
CA THR A 31 15.68 -11.00 -5.25
C THR A 31 14.91 -12.26 -4.87
N LYS A 32 15.32 -12.95 -3.79
CA LYS A 32 14.60 -14.10 -3.26
C LYS A 32 13.21 -13.70 -2.77
N LEU A 33 13.11 -12.54 -2.11
CA LEU A 33 11.86 -12.01 -1.57
C LEU A 33 10.87 -11.57 -2.66
N TRP A 34 11.36 -10.95 -3.73
CA TRP A 34 10.53 -10.47 -4.85
C TRP A 34 10.18 -11.57 -5.87
N PHE A 35 11.07 -12.53 -6.11
CA PHE A 35 10.98 -13.39 -7.31
C PHE A 35 11.16 -14.90 -7.10
N THR A 36 11.61 -15.38 -5.93
CA THR A 36 11.79 -16.85 -5.72
C THR A 36 10.68 -17.48 -4.90
N ASN A 37 10.49 -18.79 -5.06
CA ASN A 37 9.59 -19.60 -4.24
C ASN A 37 9.85 -19.34 -2.76
N GLN A 38 8.88 -18.67 -2.12
CA GLN A 38 8.89 -18.43 -0.68
C GLN A 38 9.00 -19.77 0.07
N PRO A 39 9.68 -19.83 1.22
CA PRO A 39 9.84 -21.06 1.98
C PRO A 39 8.47 -21.67 2.35
N HIS A 40 8.42 -23.00 2.38
CA HIS A 40 7.17 -23.76 2.64
C HIS A 40 6.52 -23.45 3.99
N LEU A 41 7.30 -23.03 5.00
CA LEU A 41 6.78 -22.52 6.27
C LEU A 41 6.80 -20.99 6.28
N LYS A 42 5.64 -20.40 5.99
CA LYS A 42 5.35 -18.99 6.23
C LYS A 42 4.25 -18.87 7.27
N GLU A 43 4.46 -18.02 8.25
CA GLU A 43 3.43 -17.68 9.23
C GLU A 43 2.87 -16.31 8.87
N CYS A 44 1.64 -16.29 8.39
CA CYS A 44 0.94 -15.07 8.01
C CYS A 44 -0.15 -14.76 9.02
N GLN A 45 -0.16 -13.51 9.47
CA GLN A 45 -1.14 -12.99 10.39
C GLN A 45 -1.70 -11.66 9.84
N PRO A 46 -2.95 -11.31 10.15
CA PRO A 46 -3.50 -10.06 9.68
C PRO A 46 -2.70 -8.88 10.23
N ALA A 47 -2.35 -7.94 9.36
CA ALA A 47 -1.39 -6.90 9.69
C ALA A 47 -1.93 -5.90 10.73
N TYR A 48 -3.26 -5.78 10.86
CA TYR A 48 -3.89 -4.95 11.89
C TYR A 48 -3.65 -5.47 13.33
N LEU A 49 -3.30 -6.75 13.51
CA LEU A 49 -2.87 -7.29 14.82
C LEU A 49 -1.43 -6.89 15.17
N PHE A 50 -0.69 -6.32 14.23
CA PHE A 50 0.65 -5.77 14.43
C PHE A 50 0.57 -4.26 14.26
N PRO A 51 0.20 -3.50 15.31
CA PRO A 51 0.71 -2.14 15.40
C PRO A 51 2.24 -2.21 15.25
N PHE A 52 2.84 -1.17 14.67
CA PHE A 52 4.30 -1.01 14.64
C PHE A 52 4.89 -1.48 15.98
N PRO A 53 5.98 -2.26 16.02
CA PRO A 53 6.53 -2.76 17.26
C PRO A 53 6.93 -1.58 18.15
N VAL A 54 6.06 -1.26 19.10
CA VAL A 54 6.35 -0.40 20.23
C VAL A 54 6.37 -1.33 21.43
N SER A 55 7.48 -1.33 22.16
CA SER A 55 7.70 -2.19 23.32
C SER A 55 6.54 -2.07 24.30
N TYR A 56 5.88 -3.20 24.58
CA TYR A 56 4.79 -3.32 25.54
C TYR A 56 5.14 -2.83 26.97
N GLN A 57 6.43 -2.60 27.25
CA GLN A 57 6.93 -2.22 28.57
C GLN A 57 7.09 -0.71 28.81
N THR A 58 6.87 0.15 27.81
CA THR A 58 7.07 1.62 27.97
C THR A 58 5.86 2.38 27.43
N HIS A 59 4.78 2.40 28.21
CA HIS A 59 3.55 3.11 27.88
C HIS A 59 3.71 4.64 27.96
N ASN A 60 3.29 5.33 26.90
CA ASN A 60 2.29 6.41 27.01
C ASN A 60 1.06 5.91 26.23
N ALA A 61 -0.08 5.70 26.90
CA ALA A 61 -1.28 5.10 26.31
C ALA A 61 -1.76 5.78 25.01
N THR A 62 -1.48 7.07 24.84
CA THR A 62 -1.82 7.85 23.65
C THR A 62 -1.12 7.36 22.37
N GLU A 63 0.17 7.02 22.39
CA GLU A 63 0.94 6.71 21.17
C GLU A 63 0.52 5.36 20.53
N TYR A 64 0.19 4.37 21.37
CA TYR A 64 -0.28 3.06 20.94
C TYR A 64 -1.66 3.12 20.25
N ASP A 65 -2.59 3.90 20.82
CA ASP A 65 -3.93 4.10 20.26
C ASP A 65 -3.87 4.76 18.88
N HIS A 66 -2.97 5.74 18.71
CA HIS A 66 -2.79 6.41 17.42
C HIS A 66 -2.36 5.46 16.31
N ALA A 67 -1.41 4.55 16.55
CA ALA A 67 -0.91 3.63 15.51
C ALA A 67 -2.00 2.66 14.99
N ILE A 68 -2.84 2.14 15.89
CA ILE A 68 -3.97 1.27 15.51
C ILE A 68 -5.01 2.06 14.71
N ILE A 69 -5.33 3.28 15.18
CA ILE A 69 -6.28 4.18 14.53
C ILE A 69 -5.80 4.53 13.12
N TYR A 70 -4.53 4.91 12.94
CA TYR A 70 -3.95 5.21 11.62
C TYR A 70 -4.01 4.01 10.67
N ARG A 71 -3.64 2.82 11.14
CA ARG A 71 -3.69 1.60 10.32
C ARG A 71 -5.13 1.22 9.93
N GLY A 72 -6.09 1.46 10.81
CA GLY A 72 -7.52 1.30 10.51
C GLY A 72 -8.00 2.26 9.42
N PHE A 73 -7.70 3.55 9.55
CA PHE A 73 -8.04 4.56 8.55
C PHE A 73 -7.41 4.27 7.19
N TRP A 74 -6.15 3.86 7.17
CA TRP A 74 -5.44 3.42 5.97
C TRP A 74 -6.18 2.29 5.24
N SER A 75 -6.65 1.29 5.98
CA SER A 75 -7.43 0.16 5.41
C SER A 75 -8.74 0.62 4.78
N ILE A 76 -9.45 1.53 5.46
CA ILE A 76 -10.69 2.11 4.96
C ILE A 76 -10.42 2.90 3.66
N PHE A 77 -9.38 3.73 3.64
CA PHE A 77 -9.01 4.49 2.45
C PHE A 77 -8.60 3.58 1.28
N MET A 78 -7.83 2.52 1.51
CA MET A 78 -7.54 1.55 0.45
C MET A 78 -8.81 0.90 -0.11
N LEU A 79 -9.73 0.51 0.77
CA LEU A 79 -11.01 -0.08 0.36
C LEU A 79 -11.84 0.90 -0.48
N ILE A 80 -11.87 2.18 -0.08
CA ILE A 80 -12.50 3.26 -0.86
C ILE A 80 -11.83 3.40 -2.23
N GLY A 81 -10.50 3.36 -2.30
CA GLY A 81 -9.76 3.39 -3.56
C GLY A 81 -10.14 2.24 -4.49
N VAL A 82 -10.15 1.01 -3.97
CA VAL A 82 -10.57 -0.19 -4.73
C VAL A 82 -12.02 -0.06 -5.21
N ALA A 83 -12.94 0.36 -4.33
CA ALA A 83 -14.33 0.57 -4.69
C ALA A 83 -14.49 1.65 -5.76
N ALA A 84 -13.73 2.75 -5.68
CA ALA A 84 -13.74 3.83 -6.66
C ALA A 84 -13.26 3.35 -8.04
N VAL A 85 -12.22 2.51 -8.11
CA VAL A 85 -11.74 1.94 -9.38
C VAL A 85 -12.79 1.00 -9.99
N ILE A 86 -13.40 0.13 -9.19
CA ILE A 86 -14.44 -0.81 -9.66
C ILE A 86 -15.65 -0.04 -10.19
N LEU A 87 -16.19 0.89 -9.40
CA LEU A 87 -17.35 1.69 -9.78
C LEU A 87 -17.03 2.63 -10.96
N GLY A 88 -15.84 3.23 -10.98
CA GLY A 88 -15.38 4.10 -12.05
C GLY A 88 -15.25 3.35 -13.37
N GLY A 89 -14.62 2.18 -13.35
CA GLY A 89 -14.52 1.28 -14.49
C GLY A 89 -15.90 0.84 -15.00
N PHE A 90 -16.80 0.44 -14.09
CA PHE A 90 -18.18 0.10 -14.45
C PHE A 90 -18.90 1.24 -15.15
N PHE A 91 -18.86 2.47 -14.61
CA PHE A 91 -19.48 3.62 -15.25
C PHE A 91 -18.91 3.94 -16.62
N ILE A 92 -17.59 3.81 -16.81
CA ILE A 92 -16.95 4.04 -18.12
C ILE A 92 -17.34 2.99 -19.14
N ILE A 93 -17.39 1.70 -18.75
CA ILE A 93 -17.85 0.62 -19.62
C ILE A 93 -19.30 0.87 -20.06
N CYS A 94 -20.17 1.29 -19.13
CA CYS A 94 -21.54 1.65 -19.45
C CYS A 94 -21.65 2.96 -20.26
N ALA A 95 -20.69 3.88 -20.16
CA ALA A 95 -20.75 5.17 -20.85
C ALA A 95 -20.70 5.03 -22.38
N ALA A 96 -19.98 4.03 -22.89
CA ALA A 96 -19.82 3.76 -24.33
C ALA A 96 -21.14 3.39 -25.04
N PRO A 97 -21.91 2.36 -24.61
CA PRO A 97 -23.18 2.01 -25.26
C PRO A 97 -24.27 3.07 -25.09
N PHE A 98 -24.25 3.81 -23.98
CA PHE A 98 -25.29 4.81 -23.68
C PHE A 98 -24.95 6.23 -24.16
N ALA A 99 -23.77 6.45 -24.77
CA ALA A 99 -23.25 7.76 -25.17
C ALA A 99 -23.45 8.85 -24.10
N SER A 100 -23.38 8.47 -22.81
CA SER A 100 -23.80 9.33 -21.71
C SER A 100 -22.63 10.14 -21.19
N HIS A 101 -22.66 11.46 -21.43
CA HIS A 101 -21.65 12.38 -20.88
C HIS A 101 -21.60 12.38 -19.34
N ARG A 102 -22.71 12.04 -18.69
CA ARG A 102 -22.79 11.97 -17.22
C ARG A 102 -22.00 10.78 -16.69
N LEU A 103 -22.06 9.63 -17.37
CA LEU A 103 -21.34 8.41 -16.97
C LEU A 103 -19.82 8.58 -17.16
N TYR A 104 -19.38 9.17 -18.28
CA TYR A 104 -17.96 9.51 -18.48
C TYR A 104 -17.43 10.45 -17.39
N LYS A 105 -18.22 11.46 -17.01
CA LYS A 105 -17.84 12.40 -15.95
C LYS A 105 -17.79 11.74 -14.57
N ALA A 106 -18.78 10.91 -14.24
CA ALA A 106 -18.82 10.19 -12.96
C ALA A 106 -17.65 9.21 -12.84
N GLY A 107 -17.39 8.42 -13.89
CA GLY A 107 -16.27 7.49 -13.93
C GLY A 107 -14.92 8.21 -13.82
N GLY A 108 -14.69 9.26 -14.61
CA GLY A 108 -13.47 10.07 -14.53
C GLY A 108 -13.27 10.69 -13.14
N GLY A 109 -14.34 11.19 -12.51
CA GLY A 109 -14.30 11.70 -11.14
C GLY A 109 -13.91 10.65 -10.10
N LEU A 110 -14.41 9.41 -10.22
CA LEU A 110 -14.02 8.31 -9.33
C LEU A 110 -12.55 7.91 -9.50
N PHE A 111 -12.01 7.96 -10.73
CA PHE A 111 -10.58 7.76 -10.96
C PHE A 111 -9.73 8.86 -10.29
N LEU A 112 -10.16 10.12 -10.33
CA LEU A 112 -9.50 11.21 -9.61
C LEU A 112 -9.59 11.06 -8.09
N LEU A 113 -10.73 10.59 -7.56
CA LEU A 113 -10.86 10.27 -6.14
C LEU A 113 -9.85 9.20 -5.73
N CYS A 114 -9.73 8.13 -6.53
CA CYS A 114 -8.73 7.08 -6.30
C CYS A 114 -7.30 7.64 -6.29
N VAL A 115 -6.97 8.56 -7.19
CA VAL A 115 -5.65 9.23 -7.21
C VAL A 115 -5.35 9.95 -5.90
N VAL A 116 -6.29 10.77 -5.41
CA VAL A 116 -6.10 11.52 -4.16
C VAL A 116 -5.87 10.55 -3.00
N VAL A 117 -6.70 9.51 -2.91
CA VAL A 117 -6.61 8.52 -1.83
C VAL A 117 -5.28 7.76 -1.87
N MET A 118 -4.89 7.22 -3.04
CA MET A 118 -3.63 6.49 -3.19
C MET A 118 -2.41 7.38 -2.95
N TYR A 119 -2.45 8.64 -3.38
CA TYR A 119 -1.36 9.58 -3.18
C TYR A 119 -1.16 9.95 -1.70
N VAL A 120 -2.25 10.21 -0.97
CA VAL A 120 -2.18 10.50 0.47
C VAL A 120 -1.62 9.30 1.23
N LEU A 121 -2.12 8.09 0.96
CA LEU A 121 -1.61 6.88 1.62
C LEU A 121 -0.14 6.62 1.29
N TRP A 122 0.26 6.85 0.04
CA TRP A 122 1.65 6.71 -0.38
C TRP A 122 2.59 7.62 0.40
N LEU A 123 2.29 8.93 0.44
CA LEU A 123 3.09 9.90 1.16
C LEU A 123 3.12 9.62 2.66
N GLN A 124 1.97 9.26 3.24
CA GLN A 124 1.88 9.00 4.66
C GLN A 124 2.68 7.75 5.07
N VAL A 125 2.75 6.72 4.22
CA VAL A 125 3.61 5.56 4.46
C VAL A 125 5.09 5.95 4.43
N LEU A 126 5.51 6.79 3.48
CA LEU A 126 6.90 7.27 3.41
C LEU A 126 7.29 8.05 4.67
N ASP A 127 6.45 8.97 5.11
CA ASP A 127 6.69 9.81 6.29
C ASP A 127 6.76 8.96 7.58
N VAL A 128 5.82 8.05 7.78
CA VAL A 128 5.76 7.19 8.97
C VAL A 128 6.93 6.20 9.02
N LEU A 129 7.43 5.74 7.87
CA LEU A 129 8.49 4.73 7.83
C LEU A 129 9.81 5.25 8.40
N ASP A 130 10.18 6.49 8.10
CA ASP A 130 11.42 7.09 8.60
C ASP A 130 11.39 7.24 10.13
N VAL A 131 10.25 7.69 10.67
CA VAL A 131 10.01 7.78 12.11
C VAL A 131 10.09 6.40 12.75
N TYR A 132 9.51 5.39 12.12
CA TYR A 132 9.53 4.01 12.59
C TYR A 132 10.95 3.43 12.66
N ILE A 133 11.75 3.58 11.62
CA ILE A 133 13.14 3.09 11.58
C ILE A 133 13.97 3.75 12.69
N SER A 134 13.81 5.07 12.87
CA SER A 134 14.47 5.84 13.92
C SER A 134 14.10 5.35 15.32
N ARG A 135 12.80 5.17 15.59
CA ARG A 135 12.30 4.67 16.87
C ARG A 135 12.80 3.27 17.19
N GLN A 136 12.78 2.37 16.20
CA GLN A 136 13.21 0.99 16.39
C GLN A 136 14.71 0.86 16.68
N ARG A 137 15.54 1.70 16.03
CA ARG A 137 16.99 1.75 16.31
C ARG A 137 17.26 2.24 17.74
N SER A 138 16.45 3.16 18.25
CA SER A 138 16.62 3.71 19.61
C SER A 138 16.20 2.74 20.73
N SER A 139 15.24 1.84 20.46
CA SER A 139 14.63 0.98 21.48
C SER A 139 15.26 -0.42 21.63
N LEU A 140 15.81 -1.01 20.56
CA LEU A 140 16.17 -2.44 20.50
C LEU A 140 17.70 -2.73 20.48
N CYS A 141 18.47 -1.95 21.22
CA CYS A 141 19.93 -2.01 21.38
C CYS A 141 20.75 -1.28 20.28
N PRO A 142 21.87 -0.62 20.65
CA PRO A 142 22.72 0.13 19.72
C PRO A 142 23.36 -0.68 18.59
N GLY A 143 23.31 -2.02 18.65
CA GLY A 143 23.91 -2.94 17.67
C GLY A 143 22.92 -3.61 16.70
N PHE A 144 21.62 -3.27 16.73
CA PHE A 144 20.62 -3.91 15.87
C PHE A 144 20.69 -3.38 14.43
N GLN A 145 21.11 -4.22 13.48
CA GLN A 145 21.08 -3.90 12.05
C GLN A 145 19.71 -4.22 11.45
N LEU A 146 18.87 -3.19 11.31
CA LEU A 146 17.60 -3.27 10.61
C LEU A 146 17.79 -2.79 9.16
N SER A 147 17.52 -3.68 8.20
CA SER A 147 17.42 -3.33 6.77
C SER A 147 15.96 -3.39 6.35
N VAL A 148 15.44 -2.29 5.82
CA VAL A 148 14.07 -2.19 5.29
C VAL A 148 14.16 -2.02 3.79
N SER A 149 13.32 -2.75 3.06
CA SER A 149 13.22 -2.65 1.61
C SER A 149 11.76 -2.62 1.20
N TYR A 150 11.45 -1.81 0.20
CA TYR A 150 10.09 -1.66 -0.29
C TYR A 150 9.67 -2.85 -1.15
N GLY A 151 8.38 -3.20 -1.10
CA GLY A 151 7.80 -4.20 -2.00
C GLY A 151 7.52 -3.64 -3.40
N LEU A 152 7.35 -4.55 -4.37
CA LEU A 152 6.95 -4.18 -5.74
C LEU A 152 5.62 -3.40 -5.77
N SER A 153 4.63 -3.83 -5.00
CA SER A 153 3.32 -3.15 -4.94
C SER A 153 3.46 -1.70 -4.48
N PHE A 154 4.39 -1.44 -3.57
CA PHE A 154 4.72 -0.09 -3.16
C PHE A 154 5.34 0.64 -4.36
N MET A 155 6.45 0.14 -4.91
CA MET A 155 7.14 0.78 -6.04
C MET A 155 6.25 1.08 -7.27
N PHE A 156 5.23 0.25 -7.55
CA PHE A 156 4.28 0.48 -8.64
C PHE A 156 3.14 1.45 -8.32
N ALA A 157 2.86 1.76 -7.05
CA ALA A 157 1.82 2.70 -6.66
C ALA A 157 1.93 4.09 -7.33
N PRO A 158 3.09 4.77 -7.38
CA PRO A 158 3.22 6.07 -8.08
C PRO A 158 2.93 5.96 -9.58
N VAL A 159 3.31 4.84 -10.21
CA VAL A 159 3.00 4.57 -11.62
C VAL A 159 1.49 4.41 -11.81
N GLY A 160 0.82 3.66 -10.94
CA GLY A 160 -0.64 3.51 -10.94
C GLY A 160 -1.38 4.82 -10.71
N ILE A 161 -0.90 5.67 -9.78
CA ILE A 161 -1.42 7.01 -9.52
C ILE A 161 -1.38 7.87 -10.79
N PHE A 162 -0.23 7.87 -11.48
CA PHE A 162 -0.06 8.63 -12.72
C PHE A 162 -1.07 8.19 -13.80
N PHE A 163 -1.19 6.88 -14.05
CA PHE A 163 -2.13 6.39 -15.05
C PHE A 163 -3.60 6.63 -14.68
N CYS A 164 -3.97 6.50 -13.39
CA CYS A 164 -5.31 6.83 -12.93
C CYS A 164 -5.64 8.32 -13.10
N LEU A 165 -4.67 9.21 -12.89
CA LEU A 165 -4.83 10.65 -13.10
C LEU A 165 -5.09 10.96 -14.58
N VAL A 166 -4.24 10.44 -15.46
CA VAL A 166 -4.38 10.63 -16.91
C VAL A 166 -5.72 10.07 -17.39
N ALA A 167 -6.09 8.85 -16.98
CA ALA A 167 -7.37 8.24 -17.32
C ALA A 167 -8.54 9.09 -16.82
N GLY A 168 -8.53 9.52 -15.56
CA GLY A 168 -9.58 10.35 -14.97
C GLY A 168 -9.79 11.66 -15.73
N LEU A 169 -8.70 12.36 -16.06
CA LEU A 169 -8.75 13.60 -16.85
C LEU A 169 -9.28 13.36 -18.27
N LEU A 170 -8.81 12.30 -18.94
CA LEU A 170 -9.28 11.95 -20.29
C LEU A 170 -10.78 11.66 -20.31
N PHE A 171 -11.30 10.89 -19.35
CA PHE A 171 -12.73 10.59 -19.29
C PHE A 171 -13.59 11.81 -18.96
N LEU A 172 -13.08 12.74 -18.14
CA LEU A 172 -13.73 14.05 -17.93
C LEU A 172 -13.79 14.87 -19.23
N LEU A 173 -12.71 14.88 -20.01
CA LEU A 173 -12.65 15.57 -21.30
C LEU A 173 -13.59 14.92 -22.31
N ILE A 174 -13.59 13.59 -22.44
CA ILE A 174 -14.51 12.83 -23.30
C ILE A 174 -15.95 13.15 -22.91
N GLY A 175 -16.28 13.10 -21.62
CA GLY A 175 -17.61 13.49 -21.14
C GLY A 175 -17.96 14.95 -21.47
N ARG A 176 -17.00 15.87 -21.46
CA ARG A 176 -17.24 17.25 -21.90
C ARG A 176 -17.51 17.32 -23.41
N THR A 177 -16.73 16.63 -24.23
CA THR A 177 -16.90 16.60 -25.69
C THR A 177 -18.23 15.99 -26.10
N VAL A 178 -18.60 14.84 -25.51
CA VAL A 178 -19.89 14.18 -25.76
C VAL A 178 -21.06 15.11 -25.41
N ARG A 179 -20.97 15.86 -24.31
CA ARG A 179 -22.00 16.86 -23.96
C ARG A 179 -22.12 17.96 -25.02
N VAL A 180 -21.01 18.41 -25.61
CA VAL A 180 -21.02 19.52 -26.59
C VAL A 180 -21.48 19.06 -27.98
N HIS A 181 -21.31 17.78 -28.32
CA HIS A 181 -21.71 17.25 -29.64
C HIS A 181 -23.11 16.61 -29.68
N HIS A 182 -23.66 16.18 -28.54
CA HIS A 182 -24.98 15.54 -28.46
C HIS A 182 -26.08 16.44 -27.85
N HIS A 183 -25.80 17.73 -27.64
CA HIS A 183 -26.75 18.79 -27.30
C HIS A 183 -26.54 19.97 -28.26
#